data_AF-A0A837RF37-F1
#
_entry.id   AF-A0A837RF37-F1
#
_cell.length_a   1.000
_cell.length_b   1.000
_cell.length_c   1.000
_cell.angle_alpha   90.00
_cell.angle_beta   90.00
_cell.angle_gamma   90.00
#
_symmetry.space_group_name_H-M   'P 1'
#
loop_
_entity.id
_entity.type
_entity.pdbx_description
1 polymer ?
#
loop_
_entity_poly.entity_id
_entity_poly.type
_entity_poly.pdbx_seq_one_letter_code
_entity_poly.pdbx_strand_id
1 'polypeptide(L)'
;MMESKEPSRIQKNEKPSFSHRLRTIKYDYWLIAILILAAFLYAWNIWEAGEANNFYTAAIVSMTKSFKNFWYASFDPAGFITVDKPPVALWFMTISAKIFGVHGWSVVLPSILFGIGSVYLIYNMVSKRFGRIPARISALIMTLTPIVVADSRTNNMDATLVFFLLW
;
A
#
# COMPACT_ATOMS: atom_id res chain seq x y z
N MET A 1 1.82 -65.89 -30.18
CA MET A 1 0.49 -65.23 -30.14
C MET A 1 -0.04 -65.49 -28.73
N MET A 2 -0.14 -64.57 -27.78
CA MET A 2 -0.04 -63.11 -27.72
C MET A 2 0.39 -62.74 -26.29
N GLU A 3 1.36 -61.84 -26.18
CA GLU A 3 1.78 -61.18 -24.94
C GLU A 3 0.63 -60.28 -24.43
N SER A 4 0.10 -60.54 -23.24
CA SER A 4 -0.92 -59.68 -22.63
C SER A 4 -0.26 -58.43 -22.03
N LYS A 5 -0.20 -57.37 -22.84
CA LYS A 5 0.23 -56.03 -22.38
C LYS A 5 -0.74 -55.51 -21.30
N GLU A 6 -0.25 -55.31 -20.09
CA GLU A 6 -0.93 -54.49 -19.08
C GLU A 6 -1.04 -53.04 -19.56
N PRO A 7 -2.21 -52.39 -19.45
CA PRO A 7 -2.33 -50.98 -19.77
C PRO A 7 -1.68 -50.12 -18.67
N SER A 8 -0.64 -49.40 -19.07
CA SER A 8 0.02 -48.38 -18.28
C SER A 8 -1.00 -47.36 -17.75
N ARG A 9 -1.14 -47.27 -16.42
CA ARG A 9 -1.88 -46.19 -15.76
C ARG A 9 -1.15 -44.87 -16.04
N ILE A 10 -1.61 -44.15 -17.05
CA ILE A 10 -1.29 -42.75 -17.27
C ILE A 10 -1.84 -41.98 -16.06
N GLN A 11 -0.96 -41.66 -15.10
CA GLN A 11 -1.27 -40.72 -14.03
C GLN A 11 -1.50 -39.36 -14.68
N LYS A 12 -2.78 -39.01 -14.82
CA LYS A 12 -3.23 -37.70 -15.29
C LYS A 12 -2.77 -36.66 -14.25
N ASN A 13 -1.68 -35.96 -14.56
CA ASN A 13 -1.23 -34.79 -13.82
C ASN A 13 -2.26 -33.66 -14.00
N GLU A 14 -3.37 -33.74 -13.26
CA GLU A 14 -4.37 -32.70 -13.22
C GLU A 14 -3.76 -31.49 -12.49
N LYS A 15 -3.37 -30.47 -13.27
CA LYS A 15 -2.97 -29.18 -12.72
C LYS A 15 -4.08 -28.70 -11.79
N PRO A 16 -3.78 -28.29 -10.54
CA PRO A 16 -4.81 -27.95 -9.57
C PRO A 16 -5.68 -26.83 -10.13
N SER A 17 -6.98 -27.13 -10.25
CA SER A 17 -8.01 -26.22 -10.73
C SER A 17 -7.98 -24.89 -9.96
N PHE A 18 -8.19 -23.78 -10.67
CA PHE A 18 -8.23 -22.42 -10.11
C PHE A 18 -9.16 -22.31 -8.89
N SER A 19 -10.27 -23.05 -8.89
CA SER A 19 -11.23 -23.13 -7.79
C SER A 19 -10.67 -23.79 -6.52
N HIS A 20 -9.73 -24.72 -6.66
CA HIS A 20 -9.07 -25.38 -5.53
C HIS A 20 -8.06 -24.44 -4.84
N ARG A 21 -7.49 -23.49 -5.60
CA ARG A 21 -6.54 -22.48 -5.11
C ARG A 21 -7.22 -21.39 -4.27
N LEU A 22 -8.47 -21.05 -4.62
CA LEU A 22 -9.31 -20.11 -3.86
C LEU A 22 -9.83 -20.71 -2.54
N ARG A 23 -10.09 -22.03 -2.50
CA ARG A 23 -10.58 -22.72 -1.29
C ARG A 23 -9.55 -22.89 -0.17
N THR A 24 -8.26 -22.70 -0.44
CA THR A 24 -7.17 -22.89 0.52
C THR A 24 -6.57 -21.60 1.06
N ILE A 25 -7.27 -20.46 0.95
CA ILE A 25 -6.86 -19.22 1.62
C ILE A 25 -6.97 -19.45 3.14
N LYS A 26 -5.91 -20.01 3.72
CA LYS A 26 -5.71 -20.06 5.17
C LYS A 26 -5.35 -18.64 5.58
N TYR A 27 -6.30 -17.92 6.16
CA TYR A 27 -6.06 -16.63 6.81
C TYR A 27 -4.90 -16.77 7.81
N ASP A 28 -3.87 -15.95 7.65
CA ASP A 28 -2.79 -15.89 8.62
C ASP A 28 -3.19 -14.88 9.71
N TYR A 29 -3.72 -15.39 10.83
CA TYR A 29 -4.14 -14.55 11.96
C TYR A 29 -3.02 -13.65 12.48
N TRP A 30 -1.76 -14.08 12.37
CA TRP A 30 -0.61 -13.25 12.75
C TRP A 30 -0.43 -12.06 11.82
N LEU A 31 -0.62 -12.25 10.52
CA LEU A 31 -0.57 -11.14 9.57
C LEU A 31 -1.70 -10.15 9.86
N ILE A 32 -2.91 -10.63 10.14
CA ILE A 32 -4.05 -9.78 10.48
C ILE A 32 -3.73 -8.95 11.73
N ALA A 33 -3.19 -9.57 12.78
CA ALA A 33 -2.78 -8.86 13.99
C ALA A 33 -1.69 -7.80 13.70
N ILE A 34 -0.71 -8.12 12.85
CA ILE A 34 0.35 -7.17 12.43
C ILE A 34 -0.26 -6.00 11.64
N LEU A 35 -1.21 -6.24 10.73
CA LEU A 35 -1.86 -5.17 9.97
C LEU A 35 -2.74 -4.28 10.85
N ILE A 36 -3.43 -4.85 11.84
CA ILE A 36 -4.17 -4.07 12.85
C ILE A 36 -3.19 -3.21 13.67
N LEU A 37 -2.06 -3.78 14.08
CA LEU A 37 -1.02 -3.04 14.79
C LEU A 37 -0.44 -1.90 13.92
N ALA A 38 -0.17 -2.16 12.65
CA ALA A 38 0.27 -1.14 11.70
C ALA A 38 -0.78 -0.03 11.55
N ALA A 39 -2.05 -0.39 11.34
CA ALA A 39 -3.13 0.57 11.26
C ALA A 39 -3.24 1.43 12.54
N PHE A 40 -3.13 0.81 13.71
CA PHE A 40 -3.12 1.52 14.99
C PHE A 40 -1.94 2.49 15.09
N LEU A 41 -0.70 2.04 14.86
CA LEU A 41 0.51 2.86 15.00
C LEU A 41 0.56 3.99 13.97
N TYR A 42 0.19 3.70 12.71
CA TYR A 42 0.29 4.66 11.62
C TYR A 42 -0.89 5.64 11.62
N ALA A 43 -2.07 5.27 12.12
CA ALA A 43 -3.21 6.18 12.25
C ALA A 43 -3.33 6.83 13.63
N TRP A 44 -2.42 6.51 14.56
CA TRP A 44 -2.49 7.05 15.91
C TRP A 44 -2.47 8.58 15.85
N ASN A 45 -3.46 9.18 16.51
CA ASN A 45 -3.58 10.63 16.63
C ASN A 45 -3.60 11.38 15.29
N ILE A 46 -4.17 10.77 14.25
CA ILE A 46 -4.27 11.37 12.91
C ILE A 46 -4.99 12.74 12.91
N TRP A 47 -5.91 12.95 13.85
CA TRP A 47 -6.67 14.18 14.00
C TRP A 47 -5.81 15.39 14.41
N GLU A 48 -4.68 15.14 15.08
CA GLU A 48 -3.71 16.17 15.47
C GLU A 48 -2.65 16.41 14.40
N ALA A 49 -2.81 15.88 13.19
CA ALA A 49 -1.87 16.09 12.09
C ALA A 49 -1.74 17.55 11.61
N GLY A 50 -2.62 18.46 12.06
CA GLY A 50 -2.57 19.88 11.71
C GLY A 50 -2.76 20.12 10.22
N GLU A 51 -1.82 20.83 9.58
CA GLU A 51 -1.73 20.95 8.11
C GLU A 51 -0.72 19.96 7.49
N ALA A 52 -0.16 19.05 8.29
CA ALA A 52 0.99 18.22 7.94
C ALA A 52 2.15 19.08 7.39
N ASN A 53 2.65 18.80 6.17
CA ASN A 53 3.58 19.68 5.48
C ASN A 53 2.83 20.73 4.65
N ASN A 54 2.94 22.00 5.06
CA ASN A 54 2.25 23.14 4.43
C ASN A 54 2.57 23.28 2.93
N PHE A 55 3.79 22.93 2.51
CA PHE A 55 4.18 23.02 1.10
C PHE A 55 3.35 22.07 0.23
N TYR A 56 3.24 20.81 0.61
CA TYR A 56 2.42 19.84 -0.13
C TYR A 56 0.94 20.09 0.05
N THR A 57 0.51 20.55 1.22
CA THR A 57 -0.90 20.91 1.48
C THR A 57 -1.34 22.08 0.60
N ALA A 58 -0.50 23.11 0.40
CA ALA A 58 -0.77 24.19 -0.55
C ALA A 58 -0.91 23.68 -1.99
N ALA A 59 -0.04 22.78 -2.43
CA ALA A 59 -0.15 22.14 -3.73
C ALA A 59 -1.47 21.36 -3.87
N ILE A 60 -1.82 20.55 -2.87
CA ILE A 60 -3.08 19.80 -2.85
C ILE A 60 -4.27 20.74 -2.96
N VAL A 61 -4.29 21.85 -2.21
CA VAL A 61 -5.34 22.87 -2.32
C VAL A 61 -5.45 23.38 -3.76
N SER A 62 -4.35 23.73 -4.41
CA SER A 62 -4.37 24.13 -5.82
C SER A 62 -4.90 23.03 -6.74
N MET A 63 -4.43 21.79 -6.56
CA MET A 63 -4.84 20.62 -7.32
C MET A 63 -6.35 20.31 -7.16
N THR A 64 -6.97 20.68 -6.04
CA THR A 64 -8.43 20.51 -5.90
C THR A 64 -9.23 21.45 -6.81
N LYS A 65 -8.69 22.60 -7.22
CA LYS A 65 -9.43 23.67 -7.93
C LYS A 65 -9.67 23.39 -9.40
N SER A 66 -8.78 22.66 -10.08
CA SER A 66 -8.93 22.36 -11.51
C SER A 66 -8.36 20.99 -11.87
N PHE A 67 -8.91 20.36 -12.91
CA PHE A 67 -8.37 19.08 -13.40
C PHE A 67 -6.95 19.23 -13.96
N LYS A 68 -6.63 20.36 -14.58
CA LYS A 68 -5.28 20.66 -15.06
C LYS A 68 -4.28 20.70 -13.89
N ASN A 69 -4.61 21.41 -12.82
CA ASN A 69 -3.74 21.51 -11.64
C ASN A 69 -3.57 20.14 -10.99
N PHE A 70 -4.66 19.37 -10.88
CA PHE A 70 -4.62 17.98 -10.43
C PHE A 70 -3.67 17.11 -11.25
N TRP A 71 -3.79 17.13 -12.59
CA TRP A 71 -2.99 16.27 -13.44
C TRP A 71 -1.49 16.60 -13.38
N TYR A 72 -1.15 17.89 -13.39
CA TYR A 72 0.23 18.38 -13.45
C TYR A 72 0.87 18.64 -12.08
N ALA A 73 0.21 18.29 -10.96
CA ALA A 73 0.67 18.61 -9.61
C ALA A 73 1.09 20.09 -9.45
N SER A 74 0.21 20.99 -9.88
CA SER A 74 0.48 22.42 -9.82
C SER A 74 0.36 22.95 -8.39
N PHE A 75 1.34 23.75 -7.99
CA PHE A 75 1.41 24.38 -6.68
C PHE A 75 0.52 25.62 -6.59
N ASP A 76 0.40 26.40 -7.66
CA ASP A 76 -0.38 27.63 -7.70
C ASP A 76 -1.72 27.45 -8.44
N PRO A 77 -2.77 28.20 -8.09
CA PRO A 77 -4.08 28.06 -8.75
C PRO A 77 -4.07 28.36 -10.24
N ALA A 78 -3.13 29.17 -10.74
CA ALA A 78 -3.04 29.56 -12.14
C ALA A 78 -2.33 28.50 -13.02
N GLY A 79 -1.68 27.50 -12.42
CA GLY A 79 -1.14 26.37 -13.15
C GLY A 79 0.28 26.58 -13.71
N PHE A 80 1.06 27.53 -13.16
CA PHE A 80 2.37 27.93 -13.69
C PHE A 80 3.55 27.21 -13.02
N ILE A 81 3.43 26.93 -11.74
CA ILE A 81 4.43 26.30 -10.87
C ILE A 81 3.96 24.89 -10.57
N THR A 82 4.87 23.93 -10.70
CA THR A 82 4.65 22.52 -10.36
C THR A 82 5.52 22.13 -9.19
N VAL A 83 5.08 21.11 -8.45
CA VAL A 83 5.92 20.49 -7.42
C VAL A 83 7.06 19.72 -8.10
N ASP A 84 8.27 19.77 -7.51
CA ASP A 84 9.49 19.11 -7.98
C ASP A 84 9.50 17.58 -7.72
N LYS A 85 8.33 16.94 -7.72
CA LYS A 85 8.14 15.52 -7.41
C LYS A 85 7.19 14.88 -8.41
N PRO A 86 7.31 13.57 -8.69
CA PRO A 86 6.29 12.85 -9.44
C PRO A 86 4.91 13.00 -8.79
N PRO A 87 3.84 13.15 -9.59
CA PRO A 87 2.54 13.60 -9.09
C PRO A 87 1.74 12.50 -8.37
N VAL A 88 2.19 11.24 -8.43
CA VAL A 88 1.41 10.06 -8.00
C VAL A 88 0.91 10.16 -6.56
N ALA A 89 1.80 10.46 -5.61
CA ALA A 89 1.41 10.61 -4.21
C ALA A 89 0.43 11.78 -4.01
N LEU A 90 0.69 12.92 -4.67
CA LEU A 90 -0.18 14.09 -4.63
C LEU A 90 -1.56 13.83 -5.25
N TRP A 91 -1.67 12.95 -6.25
CA TRP A 91 -2.97 12.53 -6.80
C TRP A 91 -3.82 11.83 -5.74
N PHE A 92 -3.26 10.86 -5.02
CA PHE A 92 -4.00 10.15 -3.97
C PHE A 92 -4.37 11.09 -2.82
N MET A 93 -3.46 11.98 -2.39
CA MET A 93 -3.74 12.99 -1.38
C MET A 93 -4.82 13.98 -1.83
N THR A 94 -4.78 14.43 -3.08
CA THR A 94 -5.81 15.33 -3.62
C THR A 94 -7.16 14.65 -3.76
N ILE A 95 -7.20 13.38 -4.16
CA ILE A 95 -8.45 12.60 -4.21
C ILE A 95 -9.03 12.48 -2.80
N SER A 96 -8.22 12.15 -1.80
CA SER A 96 -8.64 12.10 -0.40
C SER A 96 -9.19 13.44 0.07
N ALA A 97 -8.49 14.54 -0.21
CA ALA A 97 -8.94 15.89 0.11
C ALA A 97 -10.22 16.31 -0.62
N LYS A 98 -10.45 15.85 -1.86
CA LYS A 98 -11.71 16.09 -2.58
C LYS A 98 -12.89 15.34 -1.96
N ILE A 99 -12.67 14.15 -1.41
CA ILE A 99 -13.72 13.33 -0.80
C ILE A 99 -14.07 13.83 0.61
N PHE A 100 -13.05 14.13 1.43
CA PHE A 100 -13.23 14.42 2.85
C PHE A 100 -13.07 15.89 3.23
N GLY A 101 -12.73 16.76 2.27
CA GLY A 101 -12.31 18.13 2.54
C GLY A 101 -10.82 18.23 2.86
N VAL A 102 -10.28 19.45 2.83
CA VAL A 102 -8.87 19.72 3.12
C VAL A 102 -8.68 19.81 4.63
N HIS A 103 -8.18 18.71 5.21
CA HIS A 103 -7.80 18.59 6.61
C HIS A 103 -6.47 17.84 6.69
N GLY A 104 -5.64 18.08 7.70
CA GLY A 104 -4.37 17.35 7.84
C GLY A 104 -4.57 15.83 7.83
N TRP A 105 -5.58 15.34 8.55
CA TRP A 105 -5.88 13.92 8.61
C TRP A 105 -6.28 13.34 7.24
N SER A 106 -7.04 14.09 6.42
CA SER A 106 -7.48 13.61 5.11
C SER A 106 -6.32 13.60 4.11
N VAL A 107 -5.41 14.56 4.22
CA VAL A 107 -4.21 14.67 3.39
C VAL A 107 -3.18 13.58 3.75
N VAL A 108 -3.07 13.20 5.03
CA VAL A 108 -2.16 12.13 5.50
C VAL A 108 -2.73 10.72 5.26
N LEU A 109 -4.05 10.57 5.21
CA LEU A 109 -4.72 9.26 5.10
C LEU A 109 -4.15 8.34 4.00
N PRO A 110 -3.87 8.81 2.76
CA PRO A 110 -3.28 7.93 1.75
C PRO A 110 -1.90 7.39 2.13
N SER A 111 -1.06 8.21 2.78
CA SER A 111 0.27 7.79 3.27
C SER A 111 0.16 6.62 4.24
N ILE A 112 -0.79 6.70 5.18
CA ILE A 112 -1.10 5.62 6.13
C ILE A 112 -1.53 4.35 5.40
N LEU A 113 -2.44 4.47 4.43
CA LEU A 113 -2.93 3.32 3.66
C LEU A 113 -1.82 2.65 2.85
N PHE A 114 -0.92 3.43 2.25
CA PHE A 114 0.25 2.91 1.55
C PHE A 114 1.28 2.28 2.51
N GLY A 115 1.47 2.84 3.70
CA GLY A 115 2.28 2.24 4.75
C GLY A 115 1.75 0.86 5.17
N ILE A 116 0.45 0.74 5.46
CA ILE A 116 -0.20 -0.54 5.79
C ILE A 116 -0.09 -1.52 4.61
N GLY A 117 -0.32 -1.03 3.39
CA GLY A 117 -0.18 -1.82 2.17
C GLY A 117 1.24 -2.36 1.98
N SER A 118 2.26 -1.57 2.33
CA SER A 118 3.66 -1.97 2.23
C SER A 118 4.01 -3.10 3.22
N VAL A 119 3.46 -3.06 4.43
CA VAL A 119 3.58 -4.16 5.41
C VAL A 119 3.02 -5.46 4.84
N TYR A 120 1.86 -5.40 4.18
CA TYR A 120 1.27 -6.55 3.49
C TYR A 120 2.15 -7.04 2.32
N LEU A 121 2.68 -6.12 1.50
CA LEU A 121 3.52 -6.49 0.36
C LEU A 121 4.82 -7.16 0.80
N ILE A 122 5.51 -6.66 1.84
CA ILE A 122 6.70 -7.33 2.40
C ILE A 122 6.35 -8.74 2.86
N TYR A 123 5.26 -8.92 3.61
CA TYR A 123 4.81 -10.26 4.00
C TYR A 123 4.63 -11.16 2.77
N ASN A 124 3.93 -10.68 1.75
CA ASN A 124 3.64 -11.45 0.55
C ASN A 124 4.92 -11.84 -0.20
N MET A 125 5.85 -10.90 -0.40
CA MET A 125 7.13 -11.15 -1.07
C MET A 125 8.00 -12.17 -0.33
N VAL A 126 8.16 -12.00 0.99
CA VAL A 126 8.98 -12.89 1.81
C VAL A 126 8.33 -14.27 1.95
N SER A 127 7.00 -14.34 2.07
CA SER A 127 6.27 -15.61 2.23
C SER A 127 6.43 -16.53 1.02
N LYS A 128 6.50 -15.95 -0.20
CA LYS A 128 6.69 -16.69 -1.45
C LYS A 128 8.06 -17.37 -1.54
N ARG A 129 9.10 -16.79 -0.90
CA ARG A 129 10.49 -17.27 -1.05
C ARG A 129 11.05 -17.99 0.18
N PHE A 130 10.65 -17.59 1.38
CA PHE A 130 11.22 -18.06 2.65
C PHE A 130 10.17 -18.66 3.60
N GLY A 131 8.89 -18.68 3.20
CA GLY A 131 7.80 -19.21 4.01
C GLY A 131 7.25 -18.22 5.05
N ARG A 132 6.30 -18.69 5.86
CA ARG A 132 5.43 -17.82 6.69
C ARG A 132 6.13 -17.18 7.89
N ILE A 133 7.03 -17.91 8.57
CA ILE A 133 7.68 -17.39 9.79
C ILE A 133 8.57 -16.18 9.46
N PRO A 134 9.49 -16.25 8.48
CA PRO A 134 10.28 -15.09 8.08
C PRO A 134 9.41 -13.92 7.60
N ALA A 135 8.33 -14.21 6.87
CA ALA A 135 7.40 -13.19 6.39
C ALA A 135 6.71 -12.41 7.52
N ARG A 136 6.28 -13.10 8.58
CA ARG A 136 5.71 -12.47 9.78
C ARG A 136 6.73 -11.58 10.47
N ILE A 137 7.97 -12.06 10.61
CA ILE A 137 9.05 -11.31 11.24
C ILE A 137 9.36 -10.04 10.42
N SER A 138 9.51 -10.16 9.11
CA SER A 138 9.76 -9.00 8.23
C SER A 138 8.64 -7.97 8.29
N ALA A 139 7.38 -8.40 8.26
CA ALA A 139 6.22 -7.51 8.37
C ALA A 139 6.16 -6.83 9.74
N LEU A 140 6.46 -7.55 10.82
CA LEU A 140 6.51 -7.00 12.17
C LEU A 140 7.65 -5.98 12.33
N ILE A 141 8.83 -6.28 11.80
CA ILE A 141 9.98 -5.35 11.81
C ILE A 141 9.62 -4.06 11.08
N MET A 142 9.04 -4.14 9.88
CA MET A 142 8.59 -2.96 9.14
C MET A 142 7.54 -2.16 9.94
N THR A 143 6.58 -2.85 10.55
CA THR A 143 5.52 -2.26 11.38
C THR A 143 6.08 -1.46 12.55
N LEU A 144 7.10 -2.00 13.22
CA LEU A 144 7.69 -1.42 14.43
C LEU A 144 8.85 -0.45 14.16
N THR A 145 9.31 -0.34 12.92
CA THR A 145 10.42 0.55 12.56
C THR A 145 10.00 2.01 12.80
N PRO A 146 10.66 2.75 13.70
CA PRO A 146 10.20 4.09 14.10
C PRO A 146 10.11 5.07 12.94
N ILE A 147 11.07 5.03 12.01
CA ILE A 147 11.04 5.92 10.84
C ILE A 147 9.86 5.62 9.90
N VAL A 148 9.45 4.35 9.76
CA VAL A 148 8.27 3.99 8.96
C VAL A 148 6.98 4.50 9.61
N VAL A 149 6.88 4.40 10.94
CA VAL A 149 5.76 4.95 11.70
C VAL A 149 5.69 6.47 11.55
N ALA A 150 6.82 7.15 11.70
CA ALA A 150 6.88 8.61 11.58
C ALA A 150 6.53 9.07 10.16
N ASP A 151 7.12 8.46 9.14
CA ASP A 151 6.92 8.84 7.74
C ASP A 151 5.48 8.58 7.25
N SER A 152 4.91 7.42 7.59
CA SER A 152 3.53 7.06 7.22
C SER A 152 2.48 8.03 7.80
N ARG A 153 2.84 8.79 8.84
CA ARG A 153 2.01 9.81 9.51
C ARG A 153 2.16 11.21 8.92
N THR A 154 2.91 11.35 7.82
CA THR A 154 3.10 12.62 7.11
C THR A 154 2.46 12.58 5.72
N ASN A 155 2.42 13.72 5.05
CA ASN A 155 2.04 13.87 3.65
C ASN A 155 3.26 13.96 2.72
N ASN A 156 4.37 13.30 3.10
CA ASN A 156 5.52 13.12 2.23
C ASN A 156 5.25 12.06 1.16
N MET A 157 6.16 11.97 0.19
CA MET A 157 6.01 11.07 -0.98
C MET A 157 6.50 9.64 -0.68
N ASP A 158 7.22 9.46 0.42
CA ASP A 158 8.03 8.29 0.75
C ASP A 158 7.19 7.03 1.00
N ALA A 159 6.14 7.07 1.83
CA ALA A 159 5.26 5.92 2.03
C ALA A 159 4.61 5.42 0.73
N THR A 160 4.20 6.34 -0.15
CA THR A 160 3.66 5.99 -1.47
C THR A 160 4.74 5.36 -2.35
N LEU A 161 5.94 5.95 -2.38
CA LEU A 161 7.08 5.42 -3.13
C LEU A 161 7.43 3.99 -2.69
N VAL A 162 7.56 3.76 -1.37
CA VAL A 162 7.89 2.44 -0.81
C VAL A 162 6.85 1.40 -1.21
N PHE A 163 5.56 1.75 -1.16
CA PHE A 163 4.50 0.86 -1.59
C PHE A 163 4.67 0.40 -3.05
N PHE A 164 4.91 1.34 -3.97
CA PHE A 164 5.09 1.03 -5.39
C PHE A 164 6.42 0.34 -5.69
N LEU A 165 7.45 0.49 -4.86
CA LEU A 165 8.70 -0.26 -4.99
C LEU A 165 8.57 -1.73 -4.56
N LEU A 166 7.64 -2.02 -3.64
CA LEU A 166 7.38 -3.37 -3.15
C LEU A 166 6.35 -4.14 -3.99
N TRP A 167 5.72 -3.49 -4.97
CA TRP A 167 4.63 -4.06 -5.77
C TRP A 167 5.13 -5.00 -6.87
#